data_AF-A0A934A092-F1
#
_entry.id   AF-A0A934A092-F1
#
_cell.length_a   1.000
_cell.length_b   1.000
_cell.length_c   1.000
_cell.angle_alpha   90.00
_cell.angle_beta   90.00
_cell.angle_gamma   90.00
#
_symmetry.space_group_name_H-M   'P 1'
#
loop_
_entity.id
_entity.type
_entity.pdbx_description
1 polymer ?
#
loop_
_entity_poly.entity_id
_entity_poly.type
_entity_poly.pdbx_seq_one_letter_code
_entity_poly.pdbx_strand_id
1 'polypeptide(L)'
;MGTLLTVVVAIVGGLFAVMALMQVLVRLRAKAQTGKPVPSLPGPLGKHVSKGRRALVYFHSPGCAACRTFTPQLQELSRKNPMVHLVDVSRDLETAQALKVMATPSFVEIDEGKVTGFHVGPAPAEVMARYAAT
;
A
#
# COMPACT_ATOMS: atom_id res chain seq x y z
N MET A 1 -37.79 23.20 -12.95
CA MET A 1 -37.08 22.94 -11.67
C MET A 1 -36.89 21.44 -11.39
N GLY A 2 -37.96 20.63 -11.49
CA GLY A 2 -37.90 19.20 -11.11
C GLY A 2 -36.97 18.31 -11.95
N THR A 3 -36.93 18.49 -13.27
CA THR A 3 -36.10 17.68 -14.17
C THR A 3 -34.59 17.89 -13.97
N LEU A 4 -34.19 19.13 -13.71
CA LEU A 4 -32.79 19.46 -13.40
C LEU A 4 -32.37 18.79 -12.08
N LEU A 5 -33.23 18.83 -11.06
CA LEU A 5 -32.96 18.21 -9.77
C LEU A 5 -32.83 16.68 -9.87
N THR A 6 -33.71 16.02 -10.63
CA THR A 6 -33.62 14.56 -10.83
C THR A 6 -32.37 14.15 -11.59
N VAL A 7 -31.96 14.92 -12.60
CA VAL A 7 -30.72 14.66 -13.34
C VAL A 7 -29.50 14.82 -12.43
N VAL A 8 -29.46 15.89 -11.62
CA VAL A 8 -28.37 16.10 -10.66
C VAL A 8 -28.29 14.96 -9.64
N VAL A 9 -29.43 14.53 -9.07
CA VAL A 9 -29.47 13.42 -8.12
C VAL A 9 -29.00 12.11 -8.75
N ALA A 10 -29.42 11.81 -9.99
CA ALA A 10 -28.98 10.62 -10.71
C ALA A 10 -27.47 10.63 -11.01
N ILE A 11 -26.91 11.78 -11.41
CA ILE A 11 -25.46 11.93 -11.65
C ILE A 11 -24.69 11.74 -10.35
N VAL A 12 -25.11 12.40 -9.28
CA VAL A 12 -24.45 12.30 -7.97
C VAL A 12 -24.54 10.86 -7.44
N GLY A 13 -25.72 10.24 -7.50
CA GLY A 13 -25.90 8.83 -7.12
C GLY A 13 -25.04 7.88 -7.94
N GLY A 14 -24.95 8.10 -9.26
CA GLY A 14 -24.07 7.35 -10.15
C GLY A 14 -22.59 7.50 -9.78
N LEU A 15 -22.12 8.73 -9.52
CA LEU A 15 -20.75 8.99 -9.07
C LEU A 15 -20.43 8.27 -7.75
N PHE A 16 -21.34 8.35 -6.77
CA PHE A 16 -21.17 7.63 -5.50
C PHE A 16 -21.13 6.11 -5.69
N ALA A 17 -22.00 5.55 -6.54
CA ALA A 17 -21.99 4.13 -6.85
C ALA A 17 -20.68 3.69 -7.53
N VAL A 18 -20.15 4.49 -8.47
CA VAL A 18 -18.86 4.25 -9.12
C VAL A 18 -17.72 4.30 -8.11
N MET A 19 -17.69 5.28 -7.21
CA MET A 19 -16.67 5.38 -6.16
C MET A 19 -16.73 4.19 -5.19
N ALA A 20 -17.93 3.78 -4.78
CA ALA A 20 -18.12 2.62 -3.91
C ALA A 20 -17.64 1.33 -4.60
N LEU A 21 -17.99 1.14 -5.87
CA LEU A 21 -17.52 0.01 -6.68
C LEU A 21 -15.99 0.01 -6.79
N MET A 22 -15.37 1.17 -7.04
CA MET A 22 -13.92 1.29 -7.12
C MET A 22 -13.24 0.91 -5.80
N GLN A 23 -13.77 1.36 -4.66
CA GLN A 23 -13.24 0.97 -3.35
C GLN A 23 -13.37 -0.53 -3.10
N VAL A 24 -14.49 -1.14 -3.48
CA VAL A 24 -14.70 -2.60 -3.39
C VAL A 24 -13.66 -3.34 -4.24
N LEU A 25 -13.47 -2.93 -5.49
CA LEU A 25 -12.49 -3.57 -6.39
C LEU A 25 -11.06 -3.45 -5.87
N VAL A 26 -10.66 -2.29 -5.33
CA VAL A 26 -9.33 -2.10 -4.72
C VAL A 26 -9.16 -3.03 -3.53
N ARG A 27 -10.15 -3.13 -2.64
CA ARG A 27 -10.11 -4.03 -1.47
C ARG A 27 -10.04 -5.51 -1.88
N LEU A 28 -10.82 -5.91 -2.90
CA LEU A 28 -10.78 -7.27 -3.43
C LEU A 28 -9.41 -7.60 -4.07
N ARG A 29 -8.85 -6.66 -4.84
CA ARG A 29 -7.51 -6.82 -5.43
C ARG A 29 -6.42 -6.90 -4.37
N ALA A 30 -6.48 -6.07 -3.34
CA ALA A 30 -5.55 -6.11 -2.22
C ALA A 30 -5.60 -7.48 -1.51
N LYS A 31 -6.81 -7.97 -1.16
CA LYS A 31 -6.99 -9.30 -0.60
C LYS A 31 -6.48 -10.41 -1.51
N ALA A 32 -6.68 -10.28 -2.83
CA ALA A 32 -6.18 -11.25 -3.79
C ALA A 32 -4.64 -11.23 -3.95
N GLN A 33 -3.93 -10.20 -3.46
CA GLN A 33 -2.47 -10.22 -3.42
C GLN A 33 -1.94 -10.99 -2.20
N THR A 34 -2.70 -11.08 -1.11
CA THR A 34 -2.32 -11.88 0.05
C THR A 34 -2.17 -13.36 -0.31
N GLY A 35 -1.09 -13.97 0.15
CA GLY A 35 -0.72 -15.37 -0.09
C GLY A 35 0.12 -15.61 -1.35
N LYS A 36 0.27 -14.61 -2.23
CA LYS A 36 1.08 -14.77 -3.44
C LYS A 36 2.57 -14.76 -3.14
N PRO A 37 3.39 -15.56 -3.85
CA PRO A 37 4.83 -15.46 -3.76
C PRO A 37 5.29 -14.09 -4.25
N VAL A 38 6.27 -13.51 -3.57
CA VAL A 38 6.91 -12.26 -3.96
C VAL A 38 7.77 -12.55 -5.19
N PRO A 39 7.60 -11.81 -6.30
CA PRO A 39 8.49 -11.93 -7.45
C PRO A 39 9.91 -11.49 -7.09
N SER A 40 10.88 -11.78 -7.96
CA SER A 40 12.25 -11.29 -7.76
C SER A 40 12.26 -9.76 -7.71
N LEU A 41 12.70 -9.18 -6.59
CA LEU A 41 12.79 -7.72 -6.41
C LEU A 41 14.24 -7.26 -6.59
N PRO A 42 14.47 -6.05 -7.12
CA PRO A 42 15.80 -5.49 -7.21
C PRO A 42 16.35 -5.07 -5.84
N GLY A 43 17.67 -4.90 -5.79
CA GLY A 43 18.34 -4.23 -4.68
C GLY A 43 18.37 -4.98 -3.33
N PRO A 44 18.63 -4.25 -2.22
CA PRO A 44 18.73 -4.82 -0.88
C PRO A 44 17.45 -5.49 -0.39
N LEU A 45 16.28 -4.95 -0.77
CA LEU A 45 14.98 -5.50 -0.41
C LEU A 45 14.80 -6.92 -0.95
N GLY A 46 15.12 -7.13 -2.24
CA GLY A 46 15.05 -8.46 -2.84
C GLY A 46 15.93 -9.48 -2.14
N LYS A 47 17.16 -9.10 -1.77
CA LYS A 47 18.08 -9.97 -1.01
C LYS A 47 17.58 -10.28 0.40
N HIS A 48 16.84 -9.37 1.03
CA HIS A 48 16.26 -9.58 2.36
C HIS A 48 15.08 -10.54 2.28
N VAL A 49 14.16 -10.31 1.34
CA VAL A 49 12.98 -11.14 1.10
C VAL A 49 13.36 -12.54 0.61
N SER A 50 14.35 -12.67 -0.26
CA SER A 50 14.79 -13.98 -0.79
C SER A 50 15.37 -14.89 0.29
N LYS A 51 15.82 -14.34 1.42
CA LYS A 51 16.27 -15.10 2.60
C LYS A 51 15.11 -15.55 3.50
N GLY A 52 13.86 -15.38 3.05
CA GLY A 52 12.67 -15.71 3.82
C GLY A 52 12.43 -14.78 5.01
N ARG A 53 13.11 -13.63 5.09
CA ARG A 53 12.97 -12.71 6.21
C ARG A 53 11.70 -11.90 6.07
N ARG A 54 11.02 -11.72 7.19
CA ARG A 54 9.87 -10.83 7.27
C ARG A 54 10.27 -9.38 6.96
N ALA A 55 9.38 -8.67 6.26
CA ALA A 55 9.58 -7.29 5.85
C ALA A 55 8.26 -6.52 5.82
N LEU A 56 8.32 -5.24 6.20
CA LEU A 56 7.28 -4.25 5.93
C LEU A 56 7.81 -3.29 4.87
N VAL A 57 7.16 -3.24 3.71
CA VAL A 57 7.54 -2.34 2.62
C VAL A 57 6.52 -1.20 2.54
N TYR A 58 6.97 0.02 2.81
CA TYR A 58 6.16 1.23 2.70
C TYR A 58 6.45 1.96 1.39
N PHE A 59 5.43 2.08 0.55
CA PHE A 59 5.48 2.77 -0.73
C PHE A 59 4.96 4.19 -0.59
N HIS A 60 5.80 5.16 -0.94
CA HIS A 60 5.48 6.59 -0.88
C HIS A 60 6.00 7.34 -2.10
N SER A 61 5.60 8.61 -2.24
CA SER A 61 6.18 9.56 -3.19
C SER A 61 6.29 10.95 -2.56
N PRO A 62 7.23 11.81 -3.01
CA PRO A 62 7.40 13.17 -2.48
C PRO A 62 6.16 14.06 -2.64
N GLY A 63 5.37 13.86 -3.71
CA GLY A 63 4.15 14.61 -4.00
C GLY A 63 2.90 14.11 -3.27
N CYS A 64 2.99 13.02 -2.50
CA CYS A 64 1.84 12.41 -1.86
C CYS A 64 1.45 13.13 -0.56
N ALA A 65 0.38 13.93 -0.63
CA ALA A 65 -0.15 14.66 0.52
C ALA A 65 -0.50 13.74 1.71
N ALA A 66 -1.13 12.59 1.44
CA ALA A 66 -1.51 11.61 2.45
C ALA A 66 -0.29 10.92 3.11
N CYS A 67 0.87 10.93 2.47
CA CYS A 67 2.08 10.30 2.97
C CYS A 67 2.77 11.14 4.06
N ARG A 68 2.49 12.45 4.14
CA ARG A 68 3.16 13.39 5.07
C ARG A 68 3.09 12.96 6.53
N THR A 69 1.98 12.34 6.93
CA THR A 69 1.78 11.86 8.31
C THR A 69 2.60 10.60 8.62
N PHE A 70 2.76 9.70 7.64
CA PHE A 70 3.35 8.38 7.86
C PHE A 70 4.86 8.35 7.59
N THR A 71 5.34 9.08 6.59
CA THR A 71 6.75 9.00 6.17
C THR A 71 7.73 9.28 7.31
N PRO A 72 7.58 10.30 8.17
CA PRO A 72 8.51 10.53 9.27
C PRO A 72 8.57 9.36 10.27
N GLN A 73 7.41 8.80 10.61
CA GLN A 73 7.29 7.67 11.53
C GLN A 73 7.94 6.40 10.95
N LEU A 74 7.69 6.12 9.67
CA LEU A 74 8.27 4.98 8.97
C LEU A 74 9.78 5.12 8.81
N GLN A 75 10.28 6.32 8.54
CA GLN A 75 11.72 6.59 8.49
C GLN A 75 12.39 6.33 9.84
N GLU A 76 11.78 6.78 10.94
CA GLU A 76 12.30 6.48 12.27
C GLU A 76 12.26 4.99 12.58
N LEU A 77 11.15 4.33 12.24
CA LEU A 77 10.97 2.91 12.45
C LEU A 77 11.99 2.08 11.65
N SER A 78 12.25 2.44 10.39
CA SER A 78 13.25 1.77 9.53
C SER A 78 14.68 1.90 10.06
N ARG A 79 15.00 3.00 10.74
CA ARG A 79 16.31 3.14 11.41
C ARG A 79 16.48 2.19 12.60
N LYS A 80 15.38 1.85 13.28
CA LYS A 80 15.37 0.99 14.47
C LYS A 80 15.19 -0.48 14.11
N ASN A 81 14.40 -0.77 13.08
CA ASN A 81 14.03 -2.10 12.66
C ASN A 81 14.44 -2.33 11.19
N PRO A 82 15.45 -3.17 10.91
CA PRO A 82 15.94 -3.44 9.55
C PRO A 82 14.94 -4.17 8.66
N MET A 83 13.81 -4.62 9.22
CA MET A 83 12.72 -5.26 8.47
C MET A 83 11.79 -4.23 7.81
N VAL A 84 11.88 -2.95 8.19
CA VAL A 84 11.05 -1.89 7.63
C VAL A 84 11.81 -1.20 6.51
N HIS A 85 11.27 -1.29 5.30
CA HIS A 85 11.85 -0.74 4.09
C HIS A 85 10.96 0.34 3.50
N LEU A 86 11.56 1.46 3.10
CA LEU A 86 10.86 2.55 2.42
C LEU A 86 11.22 2.52 0.94
N VAL A 87 10.21 2.57 0.09
CA VAL A 87 10.34 2.63 -1.36
C VAL A 87 9.71 3.91 -1.85
N ASP A 88 10.54 4.81 -2.40
CA ASP A 88 10.08 5.98 -3.12
C ASP A 88 9.72 5.57 -4.56
N VAL A 89 8.43 5.50 -4.87
CA VAL A 89 7.94 5.07 -6.19
C VAL A 89 8.31 6.04 -7.32
N SER A 90 8.74 7.28 -6.99
CA SER A 90 9.26 8.22 -7.98
C SER A 90 10.70 7.90 -8.40
N ARG A 91 11.40 7.05 -7.65
CA ARG A 91 12.78 6.62 -7.91
C ARG A 91 12.89 5.14 -8.24
N ASP A 92 12.04 4.31 -7.63
CA ASP A 92 12.00 2.86 -7.80
C ASP A 92 10.57 2.40 -8.11
N LEU A 93 10.16 2.67 -9.35
CA LEU A 93 8.87 2.23 -9.86
C LEU A 93 8.83 0.72 -10.10
N GLU A 94 9.98 0.11 -10.40
CA GLU A 94 10.10 -1.33 -10.69
C GLU A 94 9.68 -2.18 -9.49
N THR A 95 10.17 -1.88 -8.28
CA THR A 95 9.78 -2.57 -7.05
C THR A 95 8.27 -2.43 -6.78
N ALA A 96 7.71 -1.24 -7.03
CA ALA A 96 6.27 -0.98 -6.85
C ALA A 96 5.41 -1.78 -7.85
N GLN A 97 5.83 -1.86 -9.11
CA GLN A 97 5.16 -2.64 -10.15
C GLN A 97 5.24 -4.15 -9.88
N ALA A 98 6.41 -4.63 -9.46
CA ALA A 98 6.62 -6.04 -9.12
C ALA A 98 5.66 -6.48 -7.99
N LEU A 99 5.47 -5.63 -6.98
CA LEU A 99 4.52 -5.88 -5.90
C LEU A 99 3.07 -5.45 -6.22
N LYS A 100 2.79 -5.00 -7.44
CA LYS A 100 1.45 -4.58 -7.90
C LYS A 100 0.81 -3.50 -7.03
N VAL A 101 1.63 -2.55 -6.58
CA VAL A 101 1.18 -1.37 -5.81
C VAL A 101 0.27 -0.50 -6.68
N MET A 102 -0.92 -0.23 -6.16
CA MET A 102 -1.97 0.50 -6.91
C MET A 102 -1.99 2.00 -6.60
N ALA A 103 -1.53 2.42 -5.42
CA ALA A 103 -1.56 3.81 -4.97
C ALA A 103 -0.54 4.04 -3.84
N THR A 104 -0.25 5.31 -3.56
CA THR A 104 0.52 5.73 -2.38
C THR A 104 -0.38 6.52 -1.42
N PRO A 105 -0.21 6.38 -0.09
CA PRO A 105 0.64 5.41 0.58
C PRO A 105 0.12 3.97 0.41
N SER A 106 1.01 2.99 0.40
CA SER A 106 0.66 1.57 0.53
C SER A 106 1.67 0.85 1.40
N PHE A 107 1.22 -0.20 2.08
CA PHE A 107 2.03 -1.03 2.97
C PHE A 107 1.89 -2.48 2.56
N VAL A 108 3.01 -3.15 2.29
CA VAL A 108 3.06 -4.56 1.93
C VAL A 108 3.83 -5.30 3.00
N GLU A 109 3.19 -6.27 3.64
CA GLU A 109 3.82 -7.19 4.58
C GLU A 109 4.25 -8.44 3.82
N ILE A 110 5.51 -8.83 4.03
CA ILE A 110 6.12 -9.99 3.40
C ILE A 110 6.63 -10.89 4.51
N ASP A 111 6.39 -12.19 4.37
CA ASP A 111 6.94 -13.21 5.26
C ASP A 111 7.21 -14.49 4.46
N GLU A 112 8.34 -15.15 4.71
CA GLU A 112 8.76 -16.37 4.00
C GLU A 112 8.65 -16.26 2.45
N GLY A 113 8.98 -15.09 1.89
CA GLY A 113 8.90 -14.84 0.45
C GLY A 113 7.48 -14.74 -0.10
N LYS A 114 6.46 -14.57 0.75
CA LYS A 114 5.05 -14.40 0.36
C LYS A 114 4.49 -13.09 0.90
N VAL A 115 3.55 -12.50 0.17
CA VAL A 115 2.80 -11.34 0.65
C VAL A 115 1.80 -11.80 1.71
N THR A 116 1.95 -11.38 2.96
CA THR A 116 1.04 -11.73 4.07
C THR A 116 0.03 -10.63 4.38
N GLY A 117 0.29 -9.40 3.95
CA GLY A 117 -0.59 -8.26 4.12
C GLY A 117 -0.43 -7.25 2.98
N PHE A 118 -1.53 -6.67 2.54
CA PHE A 118 -1.54 -5.66 1.49
C PHE A 118 -2.54 -4.56 1.84
N HIS A 119 -2.03 -3.39 2.22
CA HIS A 119 -2.82 -2.29 2.73
C HIS A 119 -2.65 -1.08 1.82
N VAL A 120 -3.75 -0.62 1.22
CA VAL A 120 -3.78 0.55 0.34
C VAL A 120 -4.33 1.73 1.13
N GLY A 121 -3.59 2.83 1.17
CA GLY A 121 -3.95 4.02 1.93
C GLY A 121 -3.29 4.06 3.32
N PRO A 122 -3.90 4.75 4.31
CA PRO A 122 -3.37 4.86 5.67
C PRO A 122 -3.02 3.50 6.28
N ALA A 123 -1.87 3.40 6.95
CA ALA A 123 -1.50 2.18 7.66
C ALA A 123 -2.53 1.88 8.76
N PRO A 124 -3.00 0.63 8.89
CA PRO A 124 -3.68 0.20 10.11
C PRO A 124 -2.72 0.32 11.31
N ALA A 125 -3.22 0.81 12.45
CA ALA A 125 -2.41 0.99 13.66
C ALA A 125 -1.79 -0.33 14.13
N GLU A 126 -2.46 -1.44 13.87
CA GLU A 126 -2.03 -2.79 14.21
C GLU A 126 -0.78 -3.21 13.43
N VAL A 127 -0.68 -2.81 12.15
CA VAL A 127 0.50 -3.08 11.32
C VAL A 127 1.69 -2.30 11.86
N MET A 128 1.48 -1.01 12.16
CA MET A 128 2.53 -0.16 12.75
C MET A 128 3.04 -0.72 14.08
N ALA A 129 2.13 -1.13 14.97
CA ALA A 129 2.47 -1.71 16.27
C ALA A 129 3.28 -3.01 16.14
N ARG A 130 2.92 -3.87 15.17
CA ARG A 130 3.60 -5.15 14.93
C ARG A 130 5.08 -5.00 14.62
N TYR A 131 5.45 -3.99 13.83
CA TYR A 131 6.84 -3.75 13.46
C TYR A 131 7.57 -2.79 14.41
N ALA A 132 6.84 -2.08 15.29
CA ALA A 132 7.42 -1.28 16.36
C ALA A 132 7.89 -2.08 17.58
N ALA A 133 7.35 -3.29 17.78
CA ALA A 133 7.62 -4.14 18.93
C ALA A 133 8.78 -5.15 18.74
N THR A 134 9.52 -5.07 17.63
CA THR A 134 10.63 -5.99 17.26
C THR A 134 11.94 -5.23 17.25
#